data_AF-A0A0D3JQK5-F1
#
_entry.id   AF-A0A0D3JQK5-F1
#
_cell.length_a   1.000
_cell.length_b   1.000
_cell.length_c   1.000
_cell.angle_alpha   90.00
_cell.angle_beta   90.00
_cell.angle_gamma   90.00
#
_symmetry.space_group_name_H-M   'P 1'
#
loop_
_entity.id
_entity.type
_entity.pdbx_description
1 polymer ?
#
loop_
_entity_poly.entity_id
_entity_poly.type
_entity_poly.pdbx_seq_one_letter_code
_entity_poly.pdbx_strand_id
1 'polypeptide(L)'
;MEAAAHGGQVAVCKWGLSRWFDGPPSADDNEDMYMCSQDVIAGAARFGHIEILELMLSRGDDCGECTMWAARCSQLEVLKWAHAKGLPWSSDVCKDLATEGSLEALQFVRSVGCPWGSNPLERCEDDTVSKWALDNGAPPQTRESDSDEEEEYYDESEGEEGLDDWY
;
A
#
# COMPACT_ATOMS: atom_id res chain seq x y z
N MET A 1 -8.70 10.90 -19.17
CA MET A 1 -7.62 9.95 -19.52
C MET A 1 -7.49 8.86 -18.47
N GLU A 2 -7.66 9.13 -17.18
CA GLU A 2 -7.81 8.12 -16.12
C GLU A 2 -8.96 7.14 -16.42
N ALA A 3 -10.15 7.66 -16.74
CA ALA A 3 -11.27 6.82 -17.18
C ALA A 3 -10.96 5.98 -18.45
N ALA A 4 -10.06 6.46 -19.31
CA ALA A 4 -9.61 5.70 -20.46
C ALA A 4 -8.64 4.58 -20.05
N ALA A 5 -7.78 4.83 -19.04
CA ALA A 5 -6.94 3.82 -18.42
C ALA A 5 -7.78 2.75 -17.71
N HIS A 6 -8.81 3.15 -16.96
CA HIS A 6 -9.77 2.24 -16.33
C HIS A 6 -10.46 1.35 -17.37
N GLY A 7 -10.85 1.94 -18.51
CA GLY A 7 -11.51 1.24 -19.60
C GLY A 7 -10.59 0.49 -20.57
N GLY A 8 -9.27 0.45 -20.34
CA GLY A 8 -8.33 -0.24 -21.23
C GLY A 8 -8.19 0.40 -22.61
N GLN A 9 -8.52 1.68 -22.78
CA GLN A 9 -8.52 2.36 -24.07
C GLN A 9 -7.11 2.84 -24.45
N VAL A 10 -6.25 1.88 -24.85
CA VAL A 10 -4.84 2.11 -25.23
C VAL A 10 -4.68 3.25 -26.24
N ALA A 11 -5.54 3.32 -27.25
CA ALA A 11 -5.48 4.36 -28.27
C ALA A 11 -5.67 5.78 -27.71
N VAL A 12 -6.58 5.95 -26.74
CA VAL A 12 -6.86 7.23 -26.09
C VAL A 12 -5.73 7.61 -25.16
N CYS A 13 -5.19 6.66 -24.40
CA CYS A 13 -4.01 6.87 -23.56
C CYS A 13 -2.79 7.26 -24.41
N LYS A 14 -2.50 6.52 -25.49
CA LYS A 14 -1.41 6.82 -26.43
C LYS A 14 -1.56 8.19 -27.06
N TRP A 15 -2.77 8.53 -27.50
CA TRP A 15 -3.06 9.83 -28.08
C TRP A 15 -2.85 10.97 -27.08
N GLY A 16 -3.38 10.84 -25.85
CA GLY A 16 -3.26 11.89 -24.85
C GLY A 16 -1.82 12.10 -24.36
N LEU A 17 -1.04 11.02 -24.19
CA LEU A 17 0.37 11.09 -23.82
C LEU A 17 1.25 11.70 -24.93
N SER A 18 0.85 11.57 -26.19
CA SER A 18 1.60 12.18 -27.31
C SER A 18 1.47 13.70 -27.37
N ARG A 19 0.36 14.26 -26.85
CA ARG A 19 0.08 15.72 -26.83
C ARG A 19 0.63 16.43 -25.60
N TRP A 20 0.91 15.69 -24.53
CA TRP A 20 1.40 16.22 -23.27
C TRP A 20 2.85 16.77 -23.32
N PHE A 21 3.62 16.41 -24.34
CA PHE A 21 5.00 16.90 -24.50
C PHE A 21 5.14 18.22 -25.27
N ASP A 22 4.03 18.82 -25.75
CA ASP A 22 4.05 20.09 -26.51
C ASP A 22 3.97 21.36 -25.62
N GLY A 23 4.09 21.24 -24.30
CA GLY A 23 4.40 22.38 -23.43
C GLY A 23 3.77 22.30 -22.04
N PRO A 24 4.43 22.85 -20.99
CA PRO A 24 3.80 23.01 -19.69
C PRO A 24 2.58 23.94 -19.84
N PRO A 25 1.53 23.73 -19.05
CA PRO A 25 0.38 24.61 -19.09
C PRO A 25 0.78 26.02 -18.67
N SER A 26 0.08 26.99 -19.26
CA SER A 26 0.27 28.38 -18.90
C SER A 26 -0.10 28.58 -17.43
N ALA A 27 0.58 29.49 -16.74
CA ALA A 27 0.42 29.71 -15.29
C ALA A 27 -1.00 30.17 -14.87
N ASP A 28 -1.90 30.40 -15.84
CA ASP A 28 -3.28 30.81 -15.64
C ASP A 28 -4.30 29.64 -15.69
N ASP A 29 -3.85 28.43 -16.01
CA ASP A 29 -4.72 27.27 -16.14
C ASP A 29 -4.77 26.49 -14.80
N ASN A 30 -5.95 26.44 -14.18
CA ASN A 30 -6.24 25.74 -12.92
C ASN A 30 -5.44 24.43 -12.76
N GLU A 31 -4.73 24.29 -11.64
CA GLU A 31 -3.89 23.14 -11.27
C GLU A 31 -4.63 21.78 -11.29
N ASP A 32 -5.96 21.77 -11.36
CA ASP A 32 -6.85 20.60 -11.30
C ASP A 32 -6.99 19.80 -12.62
N MET A 33 -6.36 20.23 -13.73
CA MET A 33 -6.56 19.58 -15.05
C MET A 33 -5.28 18.97 -15.64
N TYR A 34 -4.38 18.46 -14.79
CA TYR A 34 -3.14 17.82 -15.25
C TYR A 34 -2.96 16.46 -14.57
N MET A 35 -2.95 15.41 -15.39
CA MET A 35 -2.93 14.01 -14.97
C MET A 35 -1.61 13.35 -15.32
N CYS A 36 -0.80 13.11 -14.31
CA CYS A 36 0.55 12.60 -14.45
C CYS A 36 0.56 11.21 -15.12
N SER A 37 1.70 10.83 -15.71
CA SER A 37 1.91 9.45 -16.19
C SER A 37 1.59 8.42 -15.10
N GLN A 38 1.80 8.80 -13.83
CA GLN A 38 1.41 8.07 -12.62
C GLN A 38 -0.10 7.72 -12.57
N ASP A 39 -1.01 8.62 -12.94
CA ASP A 39 -2.46 8.34 -12.88
C ASP A 39 -2.89 7.31 -13.92
N VAL A 40 -2.26 7.35 -15.10
CA VAL A 40 -2.51 6.37 -16.16
C VAL A 40 -1.92 5.00 -15.76
N ILE A 41 -0.74 4.98 -15.13
CA ILE A 41 -0.14 3.76 -14.57
C ILE A 41 -1.02 3.19 -13.45
N ALA A 42 -1.48 4.02 -12.52
CA ALA A 42 -2.35 3.61 -11.42
C ALA A 42 -3.66 3.03 -11.95
N GLY A 43 -4.32 3.72 -12.89
CA GLY A 43 -5.55 3.23 -13.52
C GLY A 43 -5.34 1.92 -14.27
N ALA A 44 -4.25 1.79 -15.04
CA ALA A 44 -3.95 0.55 -15.74
C ALA A 44 -3.64 -0.62 -14.78
N ALA A 45 -2.86 -0.36 -13.73
CA ALA A 45 -2.47 -1.36 -12.74
C ALA A 45 -3.66 -1.86 -11.91
N ARG A 46 -4.57 -0.97 -11.50
CA ARG A 46 -5.78 -1.34 -10.74
C ARG A 46 -6.73 -2.25 -11.51
N PHE A 47 -6.82 -2.07 -12.83
CA PHE A 47 -7.76 -2.79 -13.69
C PHE A 47 -7.11 -3.90 -14.53
N GLY A 48 -5.79 -4.12 -14.42
CA GLY A 48 -5.11 -5.22 -15.09
C GLY A 48 -4.73 -4.97 -16.55
N HIS A 49 -4.70 -3.71 -17.01
CA HIS A 49 -4.44 -3.38 -18.42
C HIS A 49 -2.94 -3.34 -18.75
N ILE A 50 -2.34 -4.52 -18.91
CA ILE A 50 -0.89 -4.69 -19.18
C ILE A 50 -0.44 -3.93 -20.42
N GLU A 51 -1.25 -3.85 -21.48
CA GLU A 51 -0.88 -3.15 -22.72
C GLU A 51 -0.59 -1.66 -22.50
N ILE A 52 -1.32 -1.02 -21.56
CA ILE A 52 -1.09 0.37 -21.19
C ILE A 52 0.21 0.48 -20.37
N LEU A 53 0.47 -0.47 -19.48
CA LEU A 53 1.72 -0.51 -18.71
C LEU A 53 2.94 -0.75 -19.61
N GLU A 54 2.83 -1.61 -20.62
CA GLU A 54 3.89 -1.79 -21.62
C GLU A 54 4.12 -0.54 -22.46
N LEU A 55 3.06 0.17 -22.81
CA LEU A 55 3.17 1.47 -23.47
C LEU A 55 3.98 2.45 -22.62
N MET A 56 3.71 2.53 -21.32
CA MET A 56 4.47 3.40 -20.40
C MET A 56 5.92 2.99 -20.28
N LEU A 57 6.17 1.69 -20.07
CA LEU A 57 7.53 1.17 -19.98
C LEU A 57 8.34 1.43 -21.27
N SER A 58 7.71 1.30 -22.44
CA SER A 58 8.36 1.57 -23.74
C SER A 58 8.76 3.04 -23.93
N ARG A 59 8.13 3.95 -23.19
CA ARG A 59 8.46 5.38 -23.19
C ARG A 59 9.57 5.73 -22.20
N GLY A 60 9.92 4.80 -21.33
CA GLY A 60 10.88 5.00 -20.23
C GLY A 60 10.25 5.61 -18.98
N ASP A 61 8.92 5.55 -18.84
CA ASP A 61 8.24 5.96 -17.61
C ASP A 61 8.52 4.95 -16.48
N ASP A 62 8.73 5.46 -15.26
CA ASP A 62 8.95 4.61 -14.08
C ASP A 62 7.63 3.96 -13.65
N CYS A 63 7.62 2.62 -13.65
CA CYS A 63 6.47 1.81 -13.24
C CYS A 63 6.62 1.28 -11.80
N GLY A 64 7.57 1.76 -11.00
CA GLY A 64 7.84 1.22 -9.66
C GLY A 64 6.61 1.19 -8.73
N GLU A 65 5.70 2.15 -8.87
CA GLU A 65 4.46 2.20 -8.06
C GLU A 65 3.35 1.26 -8.58
N CYS A 66 3.46 0.70 -9.79
CA CYS A 66 2.42 -0.13 -10.38
C CYS A 66 2.15 -1.40 -9.56
N THR A 67 3.18 -1.93 -8.85
CA THR A 67 3.03 -3.13 -8.03
C THR A 67 2.16 -2.89 -6.80
N MET A 68 2.22 -1.69 -6.20
CA MET A 68 1.38 -1.31 -5.07
C MET A 68 -0.08 -1.24 -5.51
N TRP A 69 -0.35 -0.54 -6.62
CA TRP A 69 -1.70 -0.43 -7.16
C TRP A 69 -2.28 -1.79 -7.59
N ALA A 70 -1.45 -2.65 -8.17
CA ALA A 70 -1.83 -4.02 -8.52
C ALA A 70 -2.14 -4.87 -7.27
N ALA A 71 -1.34 -4.73 -6.21
CA ALA A 71 -1.53 -5.43 -4.95
C ALA A 71 -2.86 -5.05 -4.28
N ARG A 72 -3.18 -3.75 -4.22
CA ARG A 72 -4.44 -3.23 -3.65
C ARG A 72 -5.70 -3.66 -4.39
N CYS A 73 -5.58 -4.10 -5.64
CA CYS A 73 -6.70 -4.58 -6.44
C CYS A 73 -6.56 -6.06 -6.79
N SER A 74 -5.62 -6.77 -6.15
CA SER A 74 -5.35 -8.19 -6.34
C SER A 74 -5.15 -8.62 -7.80
N GLN A 75 -4.53 -7.75 -8.58
CA GLN A 75 -4.27 -7.97 -9.99
C GLN A 75 -3.03 -8.84 -10.19
N LEU A 76 -3.21 -10.16 -9.99
CA LEU A 76 -2.15 -11.16 -10.09
C LEU A 76 -1.39 -11.11 -11.42
N GLU A 77 -2.09 -10.87 -12.54
CA GLU A 77 -1.46 -10.81 -13.86
C GLU A 77 -0.51 -9.61 -14.00
N VAL A 78 -0.82 -8.47 -13.36
CA VAL A 78 0.08 -7.31 -13.33
C VAL A 78 1.29 -7.59 -12.45
N LEU A 79 1.13 -8.29 -11.32
CA LEU A 79 2.25 -8.69 -10.47
C LEU A 79 3.20 -9.65 -11.20
N LYS A 80 2.66 -10.63 -11.94
CA LYS A 80 3.47 -11.51 -12.80
C LYS A 80 4.20 -10.73 -13.88
N TRP A 81 3.52 -9.80 -14.53
CA TRP A 81 4.12 -8.92 -15.54
C TRP A 81 5.27 -8.08 -14.95
N ALA A 82 5.04 -7.46 -13.78
CA ALA A 82 6.05 -6.64 -13.12
C ALA A 82 7.30 -7.47 -12.78
N HIS A 83 7.12 -8.69 -12.29
CA HIS A 83 8.21 -9.64 -12.06
C HIS A 83 8.98 -9.96 -13.36
N ALA A 84 8.26 -10.26 -14.44
CA ALA A 84 8.85 -10.60 -15.73
C ALA A 84 9.66 -9.44 -16.34
N LYS A 85 9.29 -8.19 -16.03
CA LYS A 85 10.05 -6.99 -16.44
C LYS A 85 11.19 -6.64 -15.49
N GLY A 86 11.30 -7.31 -14.35
CA GLY A 86 12.33 -7.04 -13.33
C GLY A 86 12.08 -5.73 -12.58
N LEU A 87 10.82 -5.30 -12.45
CA LEU A 87 10.49 -4.11 -11.67
C LEU A 87 10.74 -4.37 -10.18
N PRO A 88 11.20 -3.35 -9.43
CA PRO A 88 11.40 -3.48 -7.99
C PRO A 88 10.06 -3.69 -7.29
N TRP A 89 10.04 -4.56 -6.29
CA TRP A 89 8.90 -4.70 -5.40
C TRP A 89 8.91 -3.57 -4.37
N SER A 90 7.78 -2.88 -4.22
CA SER A 90 7.59 -2.02 -3.04
C SER A 90 7.50 -2.87 -1.76
N SER A 91 8.01 -2.35 -0.66
CA SER A 91 7.89 -2.96 0.67
C SER A 91 6.44 -3.12 1.13
N ASP A 92 5.52 -2.34 0.56
CA ASP A 92 4.10 -2.33 0.94
C ASP A 92 3.27 -3.39 0.18
N VAL A 93 3.83 -4.04 -0.84
CA VAL A 93 3.12 -5.03 -1.66
C VAL A 93 2.54 -6.16 -0.80
N CYS A 94 3.33 -6.70 0.15
CA CYS A 94 2.85 -7.75 1.04
C CYS A 94 1.76 -7.24 2.00
N LYS A 95 1.86 -5.99 2.46
CA LYS A 95 0.89 -5.37 3.36
C LYS A 95 -0.46 -5.16 2.66
N ASP A 96 -0.44 -4.66 1.44
CA ASP A 96 -1.64 -4.43 0.64
C ASP A 96 -2.33 -5.75 0.30
N LEU A 97 -1.57 -6.77 -0.11
CA LEU A 97 -2.11 -8.11 -0.40
C LEU A 97 -2.71 -8.80 0.82
N ALA A 98 -2.07 -8.63 1.99
CA ALA A 98 -2.59 -9.16 3.25
C ALA A 98 -3.89 -8.45 3.67
N THR A 99 -3.95 -7.13 3.52
CA THR A 99 -5.14 -6.33 3.80
C THR A 99 -6.32 -6.73 2.91
N GLU A 100 -6.07 -6.96 1.63
CA GLU A 100 -7.10 -7.39 0.66
C GLU A 100 -7.50 -8.87 0.81
N GLY A 101 -6.84 -9.63 1.69
CA GLY A 101 -7.12 -11.06 1.90
C GLY A 101 -6.71 -11.95 0.71
N SER A 102 -5.86 -11.46 -0.19
CA SER A 102 -5.54 -12.15 -1.45
C SER A 102 -4.38 -13.12 -1.31
N LEU A 103 -4.68 -14.27 -0.71
CA LEU A 103 -3.72 -15.35 -0.42
C LEU A 103 -2.94 -15.81 -1.65
N GLU A 104 -3.59 -15.95 -2.81
CA GLU A 104 -2.98 -16.45 -4.04
C GLU A 104 -1.89 -15.51 -4.57
N ALA A 105 -2.18 -14.20 -4.56
CA ALA A 105 -1.21 -13.19 -4.94
C ALA A 105 -0.09 -13.06 -3.90
N LEU A 106 -0.41 -13.21 -2.60
CA LEU A 106 0.59 -13.23 -1.53
C LEU A 106 1.56 -14.41 -1.66
N GLN A 107 1.05 -15.61 -1.97
CA GLN A 107 1.85 -16.80 -2.28
C GLN A 107 2.77 -16.57 -3.48
N PHE A 108 2.27 -15.94 -4.54
CA PHE A 108 3.07 -15.63 -5.71
C PHE A 108 4.21 -14.66 -5.37
N VAL A 109 3.93 -13.50 -4.76
CA VAL A 109 4.98 -12.53 -4.43
C VAL A 109 6.01 -13.10 -3.46
N ARG A 110 5.59 -14.02 -2.58
CA ARG A 110 6.50 -14.73 -1.69
C ARG A 110 7.41 -15.70 -2.43
N SER A 111 6.89 -16.42 -3.42
CA SER A 111 7.67 -17.35 -4.24
C SER A 111 8.76 -16.66 -5.07
N VAL A 112 8.54 -15.41 -5.47
CA VAL A 112 9.51 -14.57 -6.21
C VAL A 112 10.44 -13.78 -5.30
N GLY A 113 10.34 -13.96 -3.97
CA GLY A 113 11.26 -13.38 -3.00
C GLY A 113 10.94 -11.94 -2.58
N CYS A 114 9.68 -11.50 -2.68
CA CYS A 114 9.27 -10.20 -2.15
C CYS A 114 9.51 -10.14 -0.62
N PRO A 115 10.12 -9.06 -0.10
CA PRO A 115 10.24 -8.86 1.34
C PRO A 115 8.88 -8.57 1.97
N TRP A 116 8.69 -9.01 3.21
CA TRP A 116 7.47 -8.80 3.98
C TRP A 116 7.24 -7.33 4.38
N GLY A 117 8.26 -6.48 4.31
CA GLY A 117 8.18 -5.10 4.81
C GLY A 117 8.02 -5.02 6.33
N SER A 118 7.86 -3.80 6.85
CA SER A 118 7.54 -3.57 8.26
C SER A 118 6.04 -3.77 8.48
N ASN A 119 5.67 -4.70 9.35
CA ASN A 119 4.28 -5.00 9.73
C ASN A 119 3.35 -5.34 8.53
N PRO A 120 3.63 -6.42 7.76
CA PRO A 120 2.77 -6.86 6.65
C PRO A 120 1.33 -7.18 7.08
N LEU A 121 1.13 -7.54 8.34
CA LEU A 121 -0.16 -8.00 8.84
C LEU A 121 -0.95 -6.91 9.56
N GLU A 122 -0.44 -5.68 9.71
CA GLU A 122 -1.03 -4.60 10.53
C GLU A 122 -2.54 -4.41 10.30
N ARG A 123 -2.97 -4.49 9.04
CA ARG A 123 -4.37 -4.29 8.63
C ARG A 123 -5.03 -5.56 8.06
N CYS A 124 -4.38 -6.71 8.21
CA CYS A 124 -4.94 -7.98 7.74
C CYS A 124 -6.10 -8.38 8.65
N GLU A 125 -7.31 -8.36 8.13
CA GLU A 125 -8.51 -8.85 8.84
C GLU A 125 -8.71 -10.36 8.62
N ASP A 126 -8.10 -10.93 7.58
CA ASP A 126 -8.26 -12.35 7.24
C ASP A 126 -7.32 -13.24 8.08
N ASP A 127 -7.93 -14.06 8.95
CA ASP A 127 -7.22 -15.02 9.80
C ASP A 127 -6.46 -16.07 8.99
N THR A 128 -6.97 -16.45 7.80
CA THR A 128 -6.33 -17.48 6.96
C THR A 128 -5.04 -16.95 6.36
N VAL A 129 -5.06 -15.71 5.89
CA VAL A 129 -3.89 -15.02 5.34
C VAL A 129 -2.87 -14.73 6.43
N SER A 130 -3.33 -14.26 7.60
CA SER A 130 -2.46 -14.02 8.76
C SER A 130 -1.75 -15.30 9.20
N LYS A 131 -2.49 -16.40 9.36
CA LYS A 131 -1.91 -17.70 9.73
C LYS A 131 -0.90 -18.18 8.70
N TRP A 132 -1.26 -18.12 7.42
CA TRP A 132 -0.35 -18.51 6.35
C TRP A 132 0.92 -17.65 6.31
N ALA A 133 0.80 -16.34 6.48
CA ALA A 133 1.93 -15.42 6.48
C ALA A 133 2.88 -15.69 7.67
N LEU A 134 2.34 -15.91 8.86
CA LEU A 134 3.11 -16.27 10.06
C LEU A 134 3.87 -17.59 9.87
N ASP A 135 3.21 -18.61 9.30
CA ASP A 135 3.84 -19.90 8.97
C ASP A 135 4.99 -19.75 7.95
N ASN A 136 4.99 -18.67 7.15
CA ASN A 136 6.00 -18.35 6.13
C ASN A 136 7.04 -17.29 6.58
N GLY A 137 7.10 -17.02 7.89
CA GLY A 137 8.11 -16.16 8.50
C GLY A 137 7.82 -14.66 8.37
N ALA A 138 6.55 -14.27 8.21
CA ALA A 138 6.16 -12.88 8.37
C ALA A 138 6.34 -12.44 9.84
N PRO A 139 6.84 -11.22 10.10
CA PRO A 139 6.91 -10.71 11.46
C PRO A 139 5.48 -10.59 12.04
N PRO A 140 5.25 -11.05 13.28
CA PRO A 140 3.95 -10.96 13.91
C PRO A 140 3.57 -9.49 14.16
N GLN A 141 2.27 -9.21 14.26
CA GLN A 141 1.82 -7.89 14.69
C GLN A 141 2.45 -7.55 16.05
N THR A 142 3.24 -6.48 16.10
CA THR A 142 3.65 -5.88 17.36
C THR A 142 2.42 -5.18 17.93
N ARG A 143 1.59 -5.91 18.67
CA ARG A 143 0.67 -5.28 19.60
C ARG A 143 1.57 -4.65 20.66
N GLU A 144 1.91 -3.37 20.50
CA GLU A 144 2.48 -2.64 21.62
C GLU A 144 1.51 -2.85 22.77
N SER A 145 2.02 -3.52 23.80
CA SER A 145 1.33 -3.71 25.05
C SER A 145 0.91 -2.31 25.49
N ASP A 146 -0.40 -2.04 25.43
CA ASP A 146 -1.01 -1.04 26.29
C ASP A 146 -0.44 -1.33 27.66
N SER A 147 0.47 -0.46 28.09
CA SER A 147 0.98 -0.43 29.43
C SER A 147 -0.25 -0.25 30.31
N ASP A 148 -0.71 -1.35 30.90
CA ASP A 148 -1.50 -1.30 32.13
C ASP A 148 -0.61 -0.58 33.15
N GLU A 149 -0.63 0.76 33.11
CA GLU A 149 -0.20 1.58 34.24
C GLU A 149 -1.22 1.31 35.33
N GLU A 150 -0.96 0.27 36.13
CA GLU A 150 -1.52 0.13 37.47
C GLU A 150 -1.05 1.35 38.28
N GLU A 151 -1.79 2.47 38.18
CA GLU A 151 -1.74 3.51 39.20
C GLU A 151 -2.32 2.91 40.49
N GLU A 152 -1.46 2.33 41.32
CA GLU A 152 -1.77 2.07 42.73
C GLU A 152 -2.06 3.42 43.43
N TYR A 153 -3.35 3.75 43.51
CA TYR A 153 -3.88 4.84 44.32
C TYR A 153 -3.65 4.52 45.81
N TYR A 154 -2.64 5.15 46.41
CA TYR A 154 -2.47 5.18 47.86
C TYR A 154 -3.60 6.01 48.49
N ASP A 155 -4.48 5.35 49.25
CA ASP A 155 -5.46 6.00 50.11
C ASP A 155 -4.81 6.40 51.44
N GLU A 156 -4.29 7.62 51.52
CA GLU A 156 -3.80 8.24 52.76
C GLU A 156 -4.85 9.23 53.30
N SER A 157 -5.97 8.75 53.84
CA SER A 157 -6.78 9.59 54.74
C SER A 157 -7.62 8.83 55.75
N GLU A 158 -7.01 8.00 56.59
CA GLU A 158 -7.55 7.65 57.90
C GLU A 158 -6.43 7.84 58.93
N GLY A 159 -6.49 8.92 59.72
CA GLY A 159 -5.62 9.05 60.89
C GLY A 159 -5.19 10.45 61.33
N GLU A 160 -6.08 11.44 61.42
CA GLU A 160 -5.89 12.53 62.38
C GLU A 160 -7.07 12.58 63.36
N GLU A 161 -7.05 11.68 64.33
CA GLU A 161 -7.62 11.94 65.66
C GLU A 161 -6.49 11.88 66.68
N GLY A 162 -6.32 12.94 67.46
CA GLY A 162 -5.49 12.90 68.68
C GLY A 162 -4.54 14.07 68.86
N LEU A 163 -5.08 15.29 68.97
CA LEU A 163 -4.41 16.35 69.72
C LEU A 163 -4.40 15.96 71.21
N ASP A 164 -3.26 15.51 71.73
CA ASP A 164 -3.01 15.42 73.16
C ASP A 164 -1.65 16.05 73.53
N ASP A 165 -1.77 17.23 74.13
CA ASP A 165 -0.99 17.79 75.25
C ASP A 165 0.40 17.22 75.55
N TRP A 166 1.46 18.03 75.37
CA TRP A 166 2.60 18.06 76.31
C TRP A 166 3.28 19.45 76.40
N TYR A 167 3.06 20.09 77.56
CA TYR A 167 3.79 21.18 78.27
C TYR A 167 3.82 22.63 77.76
#